data_AF-A0A8H5GCK8-F1
#
_entry.id   AF-A0A8H5GCK8-F1
#
_cell.length_a   1.000
_cell.length_b   1.000
_cell.length_c   1.000
_cell.angle_alpha   90.00
_cell.angle_beta   90.00
_cell.angle_gamma   90.00
#
_symmetry.space_group_name_H-M   'P 1'
#
loop_
_entity.id
_entity.type
_entity.pdbx_description
1 polymer ?
#
loop_
_entity_poly.entity_id
_entity_poly.type
_entity_poly.pdbx_seq_one_letter_code
_entity_poly.pdbx_strand_id
1 'polypeptide(L)'
;MDGIDISKLNVSLESHLLETLKPLPGLLPPHLADELKAYIPDAPKNVIPYTTLLAISQWSRTPEGIEKLKAHTPSLDSSNYMMVSLLAGVKTSPERNFGSYIPPPEPDQLAAQQKRERQEITTILNGLLSVLGVGFATWWAADKLHWKNHWRMLLALGAALIVAIAEGGLFIIRRSRQGASDTRRKSRLKAQAARHKKIDGDEGEMDETISVKPQSPEHTKSPTGNLRQRRL
;
A
#
# COMPACT_ATOMS: atom_id res chain seq x y z
N MET A 1 -6.59 16.27 -14.49
CA MET A 1 -5.22 16.56 -14.03
C MET A 1 -5.32 17.81 -13.20
N ASP A 2 -5.37 17.65 -11.88
CA ASP A 2 -5.44 18.79 -10.97
C ASP A 2 -4.11 19.55 -11.10
N GLY A 3 -4.19 20.81 -11.53
CA GLY A 3 -3.04 21.68 -11.62
C GLY A 3 -2.39 21.77 -10.24
N ILE A 4 -1.09 21.49 -10.16
CA ILE A 4 -0.36 21.62 -8.92
C ILE A 4 -0.36 23.11 -8.55
N ASP A 5 -1.08 23.47 -7.48
CA ASP A 5 -1.06 24.81 -6.89
C ASP A 5 0.36 25.12 -6.40
N ILE A 6 1.17 25.74 -7.25
CA ILE A 6 2.58 26.07 -6.97
C ILE A 6 2.69 27.00 -5.74
N SER A 7 1.65 27.78 -5.48
CA SER A 7 1.51 28.67 -4.32
C SER A 7 1.47 27.96 -2.97
N LYS A 8 1.19 26.65 -2.96
CA LYS A 8 1.17 25.82 -1.74
C LYS A 8 2.41 24.92 -1.62
N LEU A 9 3.35 25.02 -2.56
CA LEU A 9 4.52 24.16 -2.59
C LEU A 9 5.58 24.67 -1.61
N ASN A 10 5.79 23.89 -0.55
CA ASN A 10 6.82 24.14 0.45
C ASN A 10 8.08 23.34 0.12
N VAL A 11 9.24 24.01 0.22
CA VAL A 11 10.53 23.45 -0.16
C VAL A 11 11.51 23.57 1.01
N SER A 12 12.25 22.48 1.26
CA SER A 12 13.34 22.48 2.23
C SER A 12 14.57 23.14 1.61
N LEU A 13 15.13 24.16 2.24
CA LEU A 13 16.42 24.73 1.87
C LEU A 13 17.55 24.07 2.64
N GLU A 14 18.70 23.99 1.97
CA GLU A 14 19.98 23.65 2.59
C GLU A 14 20.53 24.86 3.38
N SER A 15 21.34 24.58 4.41
CA SER A 15 21.89 25.61 5.31
C SER A 15 22.71 26.66 4.57
N HIS A 16 23.48 26.26 3.57
CA HIS A 16 24.33 27.18 2.79
C HIS A 16 23.49 28.17 1.96
N LEU A 17 22.31 27.77 1.47
CA LEU A 17 21.39 28.69 0.76
C LEU A 17 20.72 29.67 1.71
N LEU A 18 20.46 29.26 2.95
CA LEU A 18 19.97 30.19 3.96
C LEU A 18 21.02 31.25 4.28
N GLU A 19 22.29 30.87 4.35
CA GLU A 19 23.39 31.82 4.56
C GLU A 19 23.51 32.84 3.43
N THR A 20 23.34 32.42 2.17
CA THR A 20 23.36 33.35 1.03
C THR A 20 22.13 34.26 0.97
N LEU A 21 20.99 33.84 1.53
CA LEU A 21 19.75 34.64 1.59
C LEU A 21 19.69 35.63 2.76
N LYS A 22 20.48 35.43 3.83
CA LYS A 22 20.54 36.33 5.00
C LYS A 22 20.74 37.82 4.68
N PRO A 23 21.59 38.25 3.72
CA PRO A 23 21.79 39.68 3.43
C PRO A 23 20.68 40.31 2.56
N LEU A 24 19.84 39.51 1.89
CA LEU A 24 18.84 40.02 0.95
C LEU A 24 17.71 40.88 1.51
N PRO A 25 17.22 40.71 2.76
CA PRO A 25 16.06 41.45 3.25
C PRO A 25 16.22 42.98 3.23
N GLY A 26 17.46 43.50 3.25
CA GLY A 26 17.72 44.94 3.15
C GLY A 26 17.70 45.50 1.72
N LEU A 27 17.76 44.62 0.71
CA LEU A 27 17.87 45.00 -0.71
C LEU A 27 16.58 44.75 -1.50
N LEU A 28 15.77 43.81 -1.02
CA LEU A 28 14.52 43.41 -1.67
C LEU A 28 13.45 44.50 -1.59
N PRO A 29 12.48 44.49 -2.54
CA PRO A 29 11.23 45.23 -2.39
C PRO A 29 10.55 44.88 -1.04
N PRO A 30 9.87 45.84 -0.40
CA PRO A 30 9.38 45.69 0.98
C PRO A 30 8.49 44.45 1.17
N HIS A 31 7.61 44.14 0.21
CA HIS A 31 6.73 42.98 0.28
C HIS A 31 7.51 41.63 0.31
N LEU A 32 8.54 41.47 -0.53
CA LEU A 32 9.37 40.24 -0.54
C LEU A 32 10.29 40.17 0.67
N ALA A 33 10.78 41.31 1.14
CA ALA A 33 11.61 41.39 2.33
C ALA A 33 10.84 40.90 3.56
N ASP A 34 9.58 41.29 3.72
CA ASP A 34 8.75 40.90 4.86
C ASP A 34 8.35 39.42 4.79
N GLU A 35 8.03 38.90 3.60
CA GLU A 35 7.83 37.45 3.41
C GLU A 35 9.09 36.66 3.77
N LEU A 36 10.26 37.05 3.26
CA LEU A 36 11.51 36.33 3.48
C LEU A 36 11.96 36.38 4.95
N LYS A 37 11.76 37.52 5.63
CA LYS A 37 12.07 37.67 7.07
C LYS A 37 11.29 36.71 7.95
N ALA A 38 10.07 36.31 7.55
CA ALA A 38 9.29 35.34 8.31
C ALA A 38 9.95 33.95 8.36
N TYR A 39 10.85 33.63 7.41
CA TYR A 39 11.44 32.29 7.29
C TYR A 39 12.94 32.20 7.59
N ILE A 40 13.68 33.31 7.67
CA ILE A 40 15.14 33.30 7.95
C ILE A 40 15.51 33.00 9.42
N PRO A 41 14.85 33.58 10.45
CA PRO A 41 15.36 33.50 11.82
C PRO A 41 14.89 32.29 12.61
N ASP A 42 13.72 31.71 12.31
CA ASP A 42 13.06 30.74 13.22
C ASP A 42 12.16 29.71 12.51
N ALA A 43 12.42 29.44 11.22
CA ALA A 43 11.56 28.53 10.47
C ALA A 43 11.70 27.09 11.00
N PRO A 44 10.60 26.45 11.43
CA PRO A 44 10.64 25.03 11.80
C PRO A 44 11.00 24.24 10.54
N LYS A 45 12.24 23.72 10.51
CA LYS A 45 12.81 22.80 9.50
C LYS A 45 13.30 23.42 8.17
N ASN A 46 13.73 24.68 8.13
CA ASN A 46 14.29 25.31 6.91
C ASN A 46 13.34 25.22 5.70
N VAL A 47 12.04 25.36 5.95
CA VAL A 47 11.01 25.26 4.91
C VAL A 47 10.58 26.66 4.48
N ILE A 48 10.66 26.94 3.18
CA ILE A 48 10.22 28.22 2.57
C ILE A 48 9.25 27.91 1.42
N PRO A 49 8.21 28.74 1.22
CA PRO A 49 7.35 28.64 0.04
C PRO A 49 8.15 28.83 -1.26
N TYR A 50 7.90 27.95 -2.24
CA TYR A 50 8.56 28.02 -3.54
C TYR A 50 8.30 29.35 -4.26
N THR A 51 7.10 29.93 -4.09
CA THR A 51 6.73 31.21 -4.70
C THR A 51 7.62 32.36 -4.27
N THR A 52 8.00 32.42 -3.00
CA THR A 52 8.88 33.47 -2.47
C THR A 52 10.29 33.33 -3.08
N LEU A 53 10.82 32.10 -3.18
CA LEU A 53 12.12 31.85 -3.84
C LEU A 53 12.09 32.16 -5.34
N LEU A 54 10.97 31.85 -6.01
CA LEU A 54 10.77 32.18 -7.42
C LEU A 54 10.69 33.69 -7.64
N ALA A 55 9.99 34.42 -6.77
CA ALA A 55 9.91 35.87 -6.85
C ALA A 55 11.29 36.53 -6.66
N ILE A 56 12.11 36.00 -5.72
CA ILE A 56 13.49 36.46 -5.52
C ILE A 56 14.35 36.17 -6.77
N SER A 57 14.24 34.98 -7.36
CA SER A 57 15.02 34.61 -8.55
C SER A 57 14.59 35.38 -9.81
N GLN A 58 13.34 35.82 -9.88
CA GLN A 58 12.85 36.73 -10.92
C GLN A 58 13.35 38.16 -10.67
N TRP A 59 13.26 38.66 -9.44
CA TRP A 59 13.74 39.98 -9.07
C TRP A 59 15.25 40.14 -9.32
N SER A 60 16.06 39.12 -9.01
CA SER A 60 17.51 39.17 -9.22
C SER A 60 17.92 39.24 -10.70
N ARG A 61 17.00 38.98 -11.64
CA ARG A 61 17.20 39.11 -13.09
C ARG A 61 16.81 40.50 -13.63
N THR A 62 16.09 41.28 -12.83
CA THR A 62 15.70 42.65 -13.22
C THR A 62 16.90 43.59 -13.13
N PRO A 63 16.96 44.65 -13.97
CA PRO A 63 18.07 45.60 -13.92
C PRO A 63 18.19 46.26 -12.54
N GLU A 64 17.06 46.61 -11.90
CA GLU A 64 17.03 47.18 -10.55
C GLU A 64 17.64 46.22 -9.51
N GLY A 65 17.29 44.94 -9.58
CA GLY A 65 17.85 43.92 -8.69
C GLY A 65 19.35 43.75 -8.87
N ILE A 66 19.82 43.74 -10.13
CA ILE A 66 21.25 43.61 -10.45
C ILE A 66 22.04 44.82 -9.93
N GLU A 67 21.53 46.04 -10.12
CA GLU A 67 22.17 47.26 -9.63
C GLU A 67 22.24 47.28 -8.09
N LYS A 68 21.14 46.94 -7.41
CA LYS A 68 21.09 46.87 -5.95
C LYS A 68 22.03 45.82 -5.36
N LEU A 69 22.11 44.63 -5.97
CA LEU A 69 23.02 43.57 -5.54
C LEU A 69 24.50 43.97 -5.71
N LYS A 70 24.83 44.65 -6.82
CA LYS A 70 26.18 45.16 -7.07
C LYS A 70 26.57 46.33 -6.17
N ALA A 71 25.62 47.20 -5.82
CA ALA A 71 25.83 48.35 -4.95
C ALA A 71 26.03 47.97 -3.46
N HIS A 72 25.63 46.76 -3.07
CA HIS A 72 25.83 46.25 -1.71
C HIS A 72 27.31 46.06 -1.38
N THR A 73 27.70 46.24 -0.10
CA THR A 73 29.07 46.01 0.38
C THR A 73 29.05 44.93 1.45
N PRO A 74 29.62 43.72 1.21
CA PRO A 74 30.36 43.29 0.02
C PRO A 74 29.46 43.08 -1.21
N SER A 75 30.02 43.25 -2.41
CA SER A 75 29.28 43.08 -3.67
C SER A 75 28.76 41.66 -3.80
N LEU A 76 27.45 41.53 -3.98
CA LEU A 76 26.78 40.24 -4.12
C LEU A 76 26.65 39.88 -5.61
N ASP A 77 27.00 38.65 -5.96
CA ASP A 77 26.84 38.17 -7.34
C ASP A 77 25.38 37.80 -7.62
N SER A 78 24.79 38.36 -8.69
CA SER A 78 23.40 38.08 -9.06
C SER A 78 23.20 36.64 -9.56
N SER A 79 24.25 36.02 -10.07
CA SER A 79 24.20 34.65 -10.61
C SER A 79 23.79 33.63 -9.53
N ASN A 80 24.28 33.82 -8.30
CA ASN A 80 23.96 32.98 -7.14
C ASN A 80 22.48 33.01 -6.78
N TYR A 81 21.78 34.11 -7.06
CA TYR A 81 20.36 34.29 -6.74
C TYR A 81 19.42 33.85 -7.87
N MET A 82 19.93 33.87 -9.11
CA MET A 82 19.16 33.54 -10.31
C MET A 82 18.65 32.09 -10.34
N MET A 83 19.38 31.18 -9.68
CA MET A 83 19.09 29.74 -9.65
C MET A 83 18.59 29.24 -8.28
N VAL A 84 18.38 30.12 -7.29
CA VAL A 84 17.96 29.68 -5.94
C VAL A 84 16.66 28.89 -5.97
N SER A 85 15.71 29.26 -6.82
CA SER A 85 14.46 28.49 -6.95
C SER A 85 14.66 27.10 -7.57
N LEU A 86 15.71 26.91 -8.39
CA LEU A 86 16.02 25.61 -9.00
C LEU A 86 16.86 24.73 -8.07
N LEU A 87 17.77 25.33 -7.30
CA LEU A 87 18.55 24.64 -6.27
C LEU A 87 17.71 24.32 -5.04
N ALA A 88 16.65 25.08 -4.79
CA ALA A 88 15.69 24.76 -3.76
C ALA A 88 14.92 23.50 -4.18
N GLY A 89 15.38 22.36 -3.66
CA GLY A 89 14.57 21.15 -3.50
C GLY A 89 14.99 19.94 -4.31
N VAL A 90 15.79 19.06 -3.69
CA VAL A 90 15.76 17.61 -3.99
C VAL A 90 14.58 16.92 -3.24
N LYS A 91 14.02 17.59 -2.22
CA LYS A 91 12.89 17.12 -1.42
C LYS A 91 11.72 18.12 -1.51
N THR A 92 10.76 17.84 -2.39
CA THR A 92 9.50 18.58 -2.43
C THR A 92 8.56 18.05 -1.35
N SER A 93 7.92 18.94 -0.60
CA SER A 93 6.96 18.59 0.47
C SER A 93 7.54 17.70 1.60
N PRO A 94 8.56 18.16 2.34
CA PRO A 94 9.11 17.42 3.50
C PRO A 94 8.06 17.16 4.60
N GLU A 95 7.01 17.99 4.67
CA GLU A 95 5.87 17.88 5.58
C GLU A 95 4.86 16.79 5.15
N ARG A 96 4.96 16.28 3.91
CA ARG A 96 3.98 15.35 3.35
C ARG A 96 4.26 13.95 3.88
N ASN A 97 3.53 13.57 4.92
CA ASN A 97 3.45 12.20 5.40
C ASN A 97 2.75 11.34 4.34
N PHE A 98 3.54 10.72 3.46
CA PHE A 98 3.06 9.61 2.64
C PHE A 98 2.65 8.52 3.62
N GLY A 99 1.35 8.24 3.75
CA GLY A 99 0.84 7.23 4.67
C GLY A 99 1.54 5.87 4.47
N SER A 100 1.41 4.98 5.46
CA SER A 100 2.02 3.65 5.37
C SER A 100 1.59 2.95 4.08
N TYR A 101 2.55 2.62 3.22
CA TYR A 101 2.30 1.85 2.01
C TYR A 101 1.71 0.48 2.42
N ILE A 102 0.53 0.16 1.90
CA ILE A 102 -0.07 -1.17 2.05
C ILE A 102 0.16 -1.90 0.72
N PRO A 103 1.05 -2.90 0.67
CA PRO A 103 1.32 -3.64 -0.56
C PRO A 103 0.04 -4.36 -1.03
N PRO A 104 -0.18 -4.45 -2.36
CA PRO A 104 -1.25 -5.29 -2.89
C PRO A 104 -1.13 -6.72 -2.38
N PRO A 105 -2.24 -7.37 -2.02
CA PRO A 105 -2.22 -8.75 -1.53
C PRO A 105 -1.69 -9.70 -2.61
N GLU A 106 -0.83 -10.64 -2.20
CA GLU A 106 -0.29 -11.66 -3.10
C GLU A 106 -1.40 -12.53 -3.73
N PRO A 107 -1.22 -12.99 -4.97
CA PRO A 107 -2.23 -13.78 -5.69
C PRO A 107 -2.64 -15.07 -4.94
N ASP A 108 -1.70 -15.66 -4.20
CA ASP A 108 -1.96 -16.87 -3.40
C ASP A 108 -2.93 -16.60 -2.22
N GLN A 109 -2.83 -15.41 -1.62
CA GLN A 109 -3.73 -15.01 -0.53
C GLN A 109 -5.13 -14.75 -1.06
N LEU A 110 -5.24 -14.11 -2.23
CA LEU A 110 -6.52 -13.89 -2.91
C LEU A 110 -7.19 -15.21 -3.28
N ALA A 111 -6.44 -16.17 -3.83
CA ALA A 111 -6.97 -17.50 -4.16
C ALA A 111 -7.44 -18.28 -2.92
N ALA A 112 -6.74 -18.12 -1.79
CA ALA A 112 -7.14 -18.73 -0.52
C ALA A 112 -8.41 -18.08 0.06
N GLN A 113 -8.57 -16.76 -0.06
CA GLN A 113 -9.77 -16.03 0.36
C GLN A 113 -10.99 -16.45 -0.47
N GLN A 114 -10.87 -16.49 -1.80
CA GLN A 114 -11.96 -16.92 -2.68
C GLN A 114 -12.42 -18.35 -2.39
N LYS A 115 -11.51 -19.26 -2.02
CA LYS A 115 -11.88 -20.62 -1.62
C LYS A 115 -12.68 -20.65 -0.32
N ARG A 116 -12.35 -19.79 0.66
CA ARG A 116 -13.10 -19.67 1.92
C ARG A 116 -14.50 -19.12 1.65
N GLU A 117 -14.60 -18.05 0.86
CA GLU A 117 -15.87 -17.44 0.46
C GLU A 117 -16.82 -18.46 -0.19
N ARG A 118 -16.33 -19.25 -1.16
CA ARG A 118 -17.14 -20.30 -1.81
C ARG A 118 -17.63 -21.38 -0.83
N GLN A 119 -16.80 -21.74 0.16
CA GLN A 119 -17.18 -22.73 1.17
C GLN A 119 -18.25 -22.17 2.13
N GLU A 120 -18.17 -20.89 2.47
CA GLU A 120 -19.16 -20.22 3.30
C GLU A 120 -20.51 -20.12 2.57
N ILE A 121 -20.50 -19.68 1.31
CA ILE A 121 -21.69 -19.58 0.47
C ILE A 121 -22.38 -20.95 0.33
N THR A 122 -21.62 -22.00 0.02
CA THR A 122 -22.20 -23.35 -0.13
C THR A 122 -22.77 -23.91 1.17
N THR A 123 -22.18 -23.58 2.32
CA THR A 123 -22.70 -23.99 3.62
C THR A 123 -24.03 -23.31 3.93
N ILE A 124 -24.14 -22.01 3.67
CA ILE A 124 -25.39 -21.25 3.85
C ILE A 124 -26.48 -21.82 2.94
N LEU A 125 -26.13 -22.12 1.68
CA LEU A 125 -27.09 -22.67 0.71
C LEU A 125 -27.58 -24.06 1.13
N ASN A 126 -26.71 -24.93 1.64
CA ASN A 126 -27.09 -26.25 2.13
C ASN A 126 -28.02 -26.18 3.35
N GLY A 127 -27.73 -25.27 4.29
CA GLY A 127 -28.60 -25.04 5.44
C GLY A 127 -29.98 -24.54 5.01
N LEU A 128 -30.03 -23.56 4.12
CA LEU A 128 -31.28 -23.01 3.60
C LEU A 128 -32.12 -24.06 2.86
N LEU A 129 -31.48 -24.86 2.00
CA LEU A 129 -32.16 -25.94 1.27
C LEU A 129 -32.72 -27.01 2.23
N SER A 130 -31.99 -27.32 3.30
CA SER A 130 -32.42 -28.30 4.31
C SER A 130 -33.64 -27.81 5.10
N VAL A 131 -33.64 -26.55 5.54
CA VAL A 131 -34.77 -25.94 6.25
C VAL A 131 -36.02 -25.90 5.37
N LEU A 132 -35.88 -25.45 4.12
CA LEU A 132 -36.99 -25.41 3.17
C LEU A 132 -37.50 -26.80 2.80
N GLY A 133 -36.59 -27.74 2.56
CA GLY A 133 -36.94 -29.13 2.22
C GLY A 133 -37.72 -29.83 3.33
N VAL A 134 -37.28 -29.70 4.59
CA VAL A 134 -38.00 -30.29 5.73
C VAL A 134 -39.33 -29.59 5.99
N GLY A 135 -39.38 -28.26 5.91
CA GLY A 135 -40.62 -27.50 6.03
C GLY A 135 -41.65 -27.90 4.97
N PHE A 136 -41.23 -27.99 3.71
CA PHE A 136 -42.08 -28.39 2.60
C PHE A 136 -42.54 -29.85 2.71
N ALA A 137 -41.63 -30.77 3.03
CA ALA A 137 -41.97 -32.18 3.23
C ALA A 137 -42.98 -32.37 4.38
N THR A 138 -42.81 -31.63 5.49
CA THR A 138 -43.73 -31.68 6.64
C THR A 138 -45.10 -31.12 6.26
N TRP A 139 -45.14 -30.00 5.52
CA TRP A 139 -46.38 -29.42 5.02
C TRP A 139 -47.11 -30.39 4.08
N TRP A 140 -46.38 -31.02 3.15
CA TRP A 140 -46.94 -31.98 2.20
C TRP A 140 -47.46 -33.25 2.88
N ALA A 141 -46.73 -33.78 3.87
CA ALA A 141 -47.19 -34.91 4.68
C ALA A 141 -48.47 -34.56 5.46
N ALA A 142 -48.52 -33.39 6.08
CA ALA A 142 -49.70 -32.91 6.80
C ALA A 142 -50.90 -32.63 5.87
N ASP A 143 -50.64 -32.33 4.59
CA ASP A 143 -51.68 -32.23 3.57
C ASP A 143 -52.37 -33.58 3.33
N LYS A 144 -51.58 -34.64 3.13
CA LYS A 144 -52.10 -36.01 2.94
C LYS A 144 -52.91 -36.52 4.12
N LEU A 145 -52.58 -36.12 5.35
CA LEU A 145 -53.33 -36.52 6.56
C LEU A 145 -54.64 -35.74 6.79
N HIS A 146 -55.04 -34.84 5.88
CA HIS A 146 -56.31 -34.07 5.98
C HIS A 146 -56.45 -33.25 7.27
N TRP A 147 -55.32 -32.84 7.88
CA TRP A 147 -55.34 -31.98 9.07
C TRP A 147 -55.83 -30.57 8.75
N LYS A 148 -56.45 -29.90 9.73
CA LYS A 148 -56.89 -28.50 9.59
C LYS A 148 -55.69 -27.61 9.22
N ASN A 149 -55.88 -26.67 8.29
CA ASN A 149 -54.82 -25.81 7.75
C ASN A 149 -53.94 -25.13 8.81
N HIS A 150 -54.53 -24.72 9.93
CA HIS A 150 -53.81 -24.11 11.06
C HIS A 150 -52.72 -25.04 11.65
N TRP A 151 -52.98 -26.34 11.76
CA TRP A 151 -52.02 -27.31 12.29
C TRP A 151 -50.91 -27.63 11.29
N ARG A 152 -51.20 -27.60 9.98
CA ARG A 152 -50.20 -27.83 8.93
C ARG A 152 -49.09 -26.78 8.95
N MET A 153 -49.46 -25.50 9.08
CA MET A 153 -48.49 -24.41 9.18
C MET A 153 -47.67 -24.49 10.47
N LEU A 154 -48.32 -24.75 11.62
CA LEU A 154 -47.63 -24.86 12.91
C LEU A 154 -46.56 -25.97 12.91
N LEU A 155 -46.88 -27.13 12.34
CA LEU A 155 -45.94 -28.25 12.28
C LEU A 155 -44.81 -28.02 11.27
N ALA A 156 -45.10 -27.45 10.10
CA ALA A 156 -44.08 -27.11 9.12
C ALA A 156 -43.09 -26.06 9.67
N LEU A 157 -43.60 -25.04 10.36
CA LEU A 157 -42.76 -24.01 10.99
C LEU A 157 -41.96 -24.58 12.16
N GLY A 158 -42.56 -25.43 12.98
CA GLY A 158 -41.87 -26.12 14.08
C GLY A 158 -40.72 -27.01 13.59
N ALA A 159 -40.97 -27.82 12.56
CA ALA A 159 -39.94 -28.67 11.96
C ALA A 159 -38.80 -27.84 11.34
N ALA A 160 -39.14 -26.78 10.60
CA ALA A 160 -38.16 -25.85 10.02
C ALA A 160 -37.31 -25.16 11.11
N LEU A 161 -37.92 -24.76 12.23
CA LEU A 161 -37.24 -24.14 13.36
C LEU A 161 -36.25 -25.09 14.04
N ILE A 162 -36.64 -26.35 14.28
CA ILE A 162 -35.76 -27.37 14.86
C ILE A 162 -34.53 -27.59 13.97
N VAL A 163 -34.74 -27.71 12.65
CA VAL A 163 -33.64 -27.87 11.69
C VAL A 163 -32.74 -26.64 11.66
N ALA A 164 -33.31 -25.43 11.68
CA ALA A 164 -32.54 -24.20 11.72
C ALA A 164 -31.65 -24.10 12.97
N ILE A 165 -32.17 -24.52 14.13
CA ILE A 165 -31.39 -24.57 15.39
C ILE A 165 -30.28 -25.63 15.30
N ALA A 166 -30.58 -26.82 14.77
CA ALA A 166 -29.61 -27.89 14.61
C ALA A 166 -28.46 -27.50 13.67
N GLU A 167 -28.77 -26.95 12.50
CA GLU A 167 -27.79 -26.43 11.53
C GLU A 167 -27.01 -25.24 12.10
N GLY A 168 -27.67 -24.34 12.84
CA GLY A 168 -27.01 -23.22 13.52
C GLY A 168 -25.99 -23.69 14.56
N GLY A 169 -26.34 -24.70 15.36
CA GLY A 169 -25.42 -25.33 16.31
C GLY A 169 -24.22 -25.98 15.62
N LEU A 170 -24.47 -26.74 14.54
CA LEU A 170 -23.40 -27.37 13.74
C LEU A 170 -22.47 -26.32 13.11
N PHE A 171 -23.04 -25.21 12.63
CA PHE A 171 -22.28 -24.09 12.08
C PHE A 171 -21.36 -23.45 13.14
N ILE A 172 -21.85 -23.21 14.35
CA ILE A 172 -21.06 -22.67 15.46
C ILE A 172 -19.88 -23.60 15.79
N ILE A 173 -20.13 -24.91 15.90
CA ILE A 173 -19.08 -25.90 16.17
C ILE A 173 -18.04 -25.89 15.04
N ARG A 174 -18.48 -25.85 13.78
CA ARG A 174 -17.58 -25.83 12.62
C ARG A 174 -16.73 -24.57 12.59
N ARG A 175 -17.32 -23.40 12.86
CA ARG A 175 -16.63 -22.11 12.96
C ARG A 175 -15.58 -22.11 14.08
N SER A 176 -15.92 -22.66 15.24
CA SER A 176 -14.98 -22.79 16.37
C SER A 176 -13.76 -23.65 16.02
N ARG A 177 -13.97 -24.74 15.26
CA ARG A 177 -12.89 -25.64 14.82
C ARG A 177 -11.99 -25.02 13.75
N GLN A 178 -12.54 -24.19 12.87
CA GLN A 178 -11.76 -23.49 11.85
C GLN A 178 -10.74 -22.52 12.48
N GLY A 179 -11.11 -21.78 13.52
CA GLY A 179 -10.18 -20.90 14.25
C GLY A 179 -8.98 -21.62 14.89
N ALA A 180 -9.20 -22.80 15.47
CA ALA A 180 -8.12 -23.59 16.09
C ALA A 180 -7.16 -24.24 15.06
N SER A 181 -7.68 -24.62 13.88
CA SER A 181 -6.90 -25.26 12.82
C SER A 181 -6.00 -24.27 12.07
N ASP A 182 -6.43 -23.02 11.89
CA ASP A 182 -5.59 -21.98 11.27
C ASP A 182 -4.34 -21.68 12.13
N THR A 183 -4.47 -21.68 13.46
CA THR A 183 -3.33 -21.51 14.38
C THR A 183 -2.35 -22.68 14.30
N ARG A 184 -2.84 -23.93 14.24
CA ARG A 184 -1.99 -25.13 14.06
C ARG A 184 -1.35 -25.21 12.67
N ARG A 185 -2.01 -24.71 11.63
CA ARG A 185 -1.46 -24.66 10.26
C ARG A 185 -0.36 -23.62 10.15
N LYS A 186 -0.54 -22.44 10.77
CA LYS A 186 0.49 -21.40 10.85
C LYS A 186 1.72 -21.87 11.63
N SER A 187 1.56 -22.63 12.71
CA SER A 187 2.72 -23.18 13.44
C SER A 187 3.46 -24.26 12.64
N ARG A 188 2.75 -25.12 11.91
CA ARG A 188 3.36 -26.12 11.02
C ARG A 188 4.12 -25.50 9.84
N LEU A 189 3.55 -24.48 9.20
CA LEU A 189 4.22 -23.77 8.10
C LEU A 189 5.48 -23.04 8.59
N LYS A 190 5.45 -22.41 9.77
CA LYS A 190 6.65 -21.83 10.39
C LYS A 190 7.71 -22.89 10.71
N ALA A 191 7.31 -24.05 11.23
CA ALA A 191 8.22 -25.16 11.52
C ALA A 191 8.85 -25.75 10.25
N GLN A 192 8.11 -25.82 9.13
CA GLN A 192 8.62 -26.28 7.84
C GLN A 192 9.54 -25.25 7.17
N ALA A 193 9.20 -23.95 7.22
CA ALA A 193 10.07 -22.88 6.73
C ALA A 193 11.41 -22.83 7.49
N ALA A 194 11.39 -23.08 8.80
CA ALA A 194 12.61 -23.18 9.61
C ALA A 194 13.48 -24.41 9.26
N ARG A 195 12.89 -25.50 8.75
CA ARG A 195 13.64 -26.71 8.32
C ARG A 195 14.29 -26.56 6.95
N HIS A 196 13.76 -25.70 6.08
CA HIS A 196 14.30 -25.49 4.73
C HIS A 196 15.49 -24.51 4.69
N LYS A 197 15.84 -23.86 5.81
CA LYS A 197 17.00 -22.95 5.92
C LYS A 197 18.31 -23.61 6.39
N LYS A 198 18.33 -24.94 6.57
CA LYS A 198 19.50 -25.68 7.10
C LYS A 198 20.32 -26.46 6.05
N ILE A 199 20.09 -26.25 4.75
CA ILE A 199 20.74 -27.07 3.70
C ILE A 199 21.86 -26.35 2.92
N ASP A 200 22.09 -25.05 3.10
CA ASP A 200 23.18 -24.36 2.40
C ASP A 200 24.10 -23.66 3.40
N GLY A 201 25.19 -24.31 3.80
CA GLY A 201 26.23 -23.67 4.61
C GLY A 201 27.26 -24.62 5.21
N ASP A 202 28.10 -25.22 4.34
CA ASP A 202 29.48 -25.74 4.56
C ASP A 202 29.84 -26.61 3.34
N GLU A 203 30.95 -26.55 2.61
CA GLU A 203 32.24 -25.85 2.65
C GLU A 203 32.73 -25.75 1.19
N GLY A 204 33.56 -24.77 0.84
CA GLY A 204 34.14 -24.69 -0.51
C GLY A 204 34.97 -23.45 -0.79
N GLU A 205 35.94 -23.18 0.08
CA GLU A 205 37.05 -22.26 -0.17
C GLU A 205 38.05 -22.93 -1.13
N MET A 206 38.29 -22.35 -2.31
CA MET A 206 39.57 -22.38 -3.02
C MET A 206 39.56 -21.50 -4.29
N ASP A 207 40.31 -20.41 -4.19
CA ASP A 207 41.30 -19.86 -5.13
C ASP A 207 41.03 -19.67 -6.63
N GLU A 208 41.07 -18.40 -7.01
CA GLU A 208 42.00 -17.80 -7.98
C GLU A 208 42.38 -18.62 -9.24
N THR A 209 41.80 -18.27 -10.39
CA THR A 209 42.54 -17.61 -11.51
C THR A 209 41.65 -17.39 -12.74
N ILE A 210 41.77 -16.17 -13.26
CA ILE A 210 41.16 -15.67 -14.48
C ILE A 210 41.88 -16.26 -15.69
N SER A 211 41.16 -16.92 -16.59
CA SER A 211 41.62 -17.13 -17.97
C SER A 211 40.44 -17.07 -18.95
N VAL A 212 40.32 -15.89 -19.58
CA VAL A 212 39.39 -15.61 -20.67
C VAL A 212 39.93 -16.23 -21.96
N LYS A 213 39.14 -17.12 -22.59
CA LYS A 213 39.25 -17.37 -24.03
C LYS A 213 37.86 -17.59 -24.65
N PRO A 214 37.52 -16.94 -25.78
CA PRO A 214 36.19 -17.01 -26.36
C PRO A 214 36.10 -18.12 -27.40
N GLN A 215 34.95 -18.81 -27.46
CA GLN A 215 34.49 -19.50 -28.67
C GLN A 215 32.98 -19.79 -28.59
N SER A 216 32.24 -19.04 -29.42
CA SER A 216 31.08 -19.35 -30.28
C SER A 216 30.07 -20.48 -29.99
N PRO A 217 28.86 -20.37 -30.58
CA PRO A 217 27.60 -20.83 -30.00
C PRO A 217 27.15 -22.19 -30.55
N GLU A 218 26.48 -23.00 -29.73
CA GLU A 218 25.41 -23.89 -30.23
C GLU A 218 24.60 -24.55 -29.11
N HIS A 219 23.34 -24.86 -29.47
CA HIS A 219 22.43 -25.83 -28.88
C HIS A 219 21.58 -25.49 -27.63
N THR A 220 20.42 -24.90 -27.94
CA THR A 220 19.06 -25.41 -27.63
C THR A 220 18.92 -26.46 -26.52
N LYS A 221 18.20 -26.13 -25.43
CA LYS A 221 17.26 -27.05 -24.77
C LYS A 221 16.03 -26.31 -24.23
N SER A 222 14.89 -26.62 -24.81
CA SER A 222 13.53 -26.28 -24.36
C SER A 222 13.22 -26.94 -23.01
N PRO A 223 12.50 -26.29 -22.08
CA PRO A 223 11.90 -26.98 -20.95
C PRO A 223 10.59 -27.67 -21.37
N THR A 224 10.67 -28.99 -21.39
CA THR A 224 9.60 -29.96 -21.63
C THR A 224 8.45 -29.80 -20.62
N GLY A 225 7.22 -29.88 -21.13
CA GLY A 225 6.00 -29.81 -20.33
C GLY A 225 5.75 -31.04 -19.45
N ASN A 226 5.13 -30.80 -18.30
CA ASN A 226 4.58 -31.85 -17.44
C ASN A 226 3.06 -31.94 -17.63
N LEU A 227 2.64 -32.79 -18.57
CA LEU A 227 1.26 -33.29 -18.68
C LEU A 227 1.01 -34.29 -17.56
N ARG A 228 0.32 -33.85 -16.49
CA ARG A 228 -0.24 -34.76 -15.48
C ARG A 228 -1.49 -35.43 -16.06
N GLN A 229 -1.33 -36.70 -16.40
CA GLN A 229 -2.41 -37.67 -16.58
C GLN A 229 -3.36 -37.66 -15.37
N ARG A 230 -4.66 -37.51 -15.63
CA ARG A 230 -5.72 -37.90 -14.69
C ARG A 230 -6.44 -39.10 -15.30
N ARG A 231 -6.25 -40.26 -14.68
CA ARG A 231 -6.92 -41.52 -15.00
C ARG A 231 -8.42 -41.42 -14.70
N LEU A 232 -9.17 -42.11 -15.58
CA LEU A 232 -10.44 -42.83 -15.44
C LEU A 232 -11.31 -42.51 -14.23
#